data_AF-A0A7Y8EXQ1-F1
#
_entry.id   AF-A0A7Y8EXQ1-F1
#
_cell.length_a   1.000
_cell.length_b   1.000
_cell.length_c   1.000
_cell.angle_alpha   90.00
_cell.angle_beta   90.00
_cell.angle_gamma   90.00
#
_symmetry.space_group_name_H-M   'P 1'
#
loop_
_entity.id
_entity.type
_entity.pdbx_description
1 polymer ?
#
loop_
_entity_poly.entity_id
_entity_poly.type
_entity_poly.pdbx_seq_one_letter_code
_entity_poly.pdbx_strand_id
1 'polypeptide(L)' 'MDFDWHSGSITRATPVTPRYKNTQNVRRFMLEHCGPGFKFDRPFMAWIRNGQPKTLGDVVQEWQRRNPEIRP' A
#
# COMPACT_ATOMS: atom_id res chain seq x y z
N MET A 1 8.43 -7.68 -17.01
CA MET A 1 7.80 -8.66 -16.11
C MET A 1 6.90 -7.90 -15.17
N ASP A 2 5.65 -8.32 -15.05
CA ASP A 2 4.76 -7.77 -14.03
C ASP A 2 5.05 -8.41 -12.69
N PHE A 3 5.00 -7.63 -11.61
CA PHE A 3 5.01 -8.18 -10.26
C PHE A 3 3.74 -9.00 -10.03
N ASP A 4 3.87 -10.21 -9.49
CA ASP A 4 2.71 -10.99 -9.09
C ASP A 4 2.10 -10.43 -7.80
N TRP A 5 1.09 -9.57 -7.97
CA TRP A 5 0.36 -8.99 -6.86
C TRP A 5 -0.47 -10.01 -6.07
N HIS A 6 -0.72 -11.22 -6.58
CA HIS A 6 -1.56 -12.21 -5.89
C HIS A 6 -0.76 -13.09 -4.93
N SER A 7 0.47 -13.49 -5.28
CA SER A 7 1.28 -14.38 -4.46
C SER A 7 2.74 -13.96 -4.27
N GLY A 8 3.20 -12.93 -4.99
CA GLY A 8 4.57 -12.43 -4.87
C GLY A 8 4.89 -11.91 -3.47
N SER A 9 6.15 -12.03 -3.06
CA SER A 9 6.63 -11.50 -1.79
C SER A 9 6.59 -9.96 -1.81
N ILE A 10 5.71 -9.42 -0.97
CA ILE A 10 5.56 -7.97 -0.80
C ILE A 10 6.44 -7.52 0.36
N THR A 11 7.24 -6.50 0.12
CA THR A 11 8.08 -5.86 1.13
C THR A 11 7.90 -4.34 1.08
N ARG A 12 8.42 -3.63 2.07
CA ARG A 12 8.44 -2.16 2.04
C ARG A 12 9.23 -1.60 0.84
N ALA A 13 10.16 -2.37 0.27
CA ALA A 13 10.92 -1.97 -0.92
C ALA A 13 10.19 -2.26 -2.25
N THR A 14 9.07 -3.00 -2.24
CA THR A 14 8.32 -3.35 -3.45
C THR A 14 7.82 -2.08 -4.15
N PRO A 15 8.22 -1.81 -5.41
CA PRO A 15 7.77 -0.64 -6.13
C PRO A 15 6.29 -0.69 -6.48
N VAL A 16 5.59 0.45 -6.37
CA VAL A 16 4.25 0.64 -6.91
C VAL A 16 4.39 0.85 -8.41
N THR A 17 4.12 -0.21 -9.18
CA THR A 17 4.17 -0.15 -10.65
C THR A 17 2.88 0.46 -11.24
N PRO A 18 2.88 0.90 -12.51
CA PRO A 18 1.66 1.31 -13.20
C PRO A 18 0.55 0.24 -13.22
N ARG A 19 0.91 -1.03 -13.04
CA ARG A 19 -0.03 -2.18 -12.99
C ARG A 19 -0.38 -2.60 -11.56
N TYR A 20 -0.23 -1.70 -10.59
CA TYR A 20 -0.55 -1.94 -9.18
C TYR A 20 -2.01 -2.37 -8.96
N LYS A 21 -2.20 -3.43 -8.16
CA LYS A 21 -3.52 -4.01 -7.82
C LYS A 21 -3.68 -4.10 -6.30
N ASN A 22 -4.84 -3.69 -5.78
CA ASN A 22 -5.23 -3.91 -4.39
C ASN A 22 -5.73 -5.34 -4.17
N THR A 23 -4.87 -6.33 -4.36
CA THR A 23 -5.22 -7.73 -4.10
C THR A 23 -5.34 -7.99 -2.60
N GLN A 24 -5.82 -9.18 -2.23
CA GLN A 24 -5.82 -9.62 -0.85
C GLN A 24 -4.40 -9.69 -0.24
N ASN A 25 -3.38 -10.02 -1.05
CA ASN A 25 -1.98 -10.03 -0.61
C ASN A 25 -1.52 -8.62 -0.18
N VAL A 26 -1.79 -7.60 -1.01
CA VAL A 26 -1.50 -6.21 -0.66
C VAL A 26 -2.29 -5.76 0.57
N ARG A 27 -3.58 -6.15 0.67
CA ARG A 27 -4.39 -5.83 1.85
C ARG A 27 -3.80 -6.43 3.13
N ARG A 28 -3.32 -7.68 3.10
CA ARG A 28 -2.67 -8.33 4.26
C ARG A 28 -1.41 -7.57 4.67
N PHE A 29 -0.54 -7.26 3.71
CA PHE A 29 0.67 -6.45 3.95
C PHE A 29 0.32 -5.09 4.59
N MET A 30 -0.69 -4.40 4.07
CA MET A 30 -1.10 -3.11 4.63
C MET A 30 -1.65 -3.24 6.05
N LEU A 31 -2.49 -4.26 6.32
CA LEU A 31 -3.01 -4.50 7.67
C LEU A 31 -1.90 -4.83 8.68
N GLU A 32 -0.87 -5.58 8.27
CA GLU A 32 0.28 -5.91 9.11
C GLU A 32 1.06 -4.65 9.55
N HIS A 33 1.26 -3.70 8.63
CA HIS A 33 2.04 -2.49 8.91
C HIS A 33 1.22 -1.27 9.40
N CYS A 34 -0.08 -1.23 9.10
CA CYS A 34 -0.96 -0.11 9.40
C CYS A 34 -2.05 -0.44 10.43
N GLY A 35 -2.11 -1.68 10.89
CA GLY A 35 -3.09 -2.16 11.86
C GLY A 35 -4.48 -2.43 11.27
N PRO A 36 -5.39 -2.96 12.10
CA PRO A 36 -6.73 -3.38 11.68
C PRO A 36 -7.63 -2.23 11.20
N GLY A 37 -7.31 -0.98 11.56
CA GLY A 37 -8.03 0.21 11.10
C GLY A 37 -7.75 0.60 9.64
N PHE A 38 -6.84 -0.10 8.96
CA PHE A 38 -6.48 0.18 7.58
C PHE A 38 -7.65 0.03 6.60
N LYS A 39 -7.84 1.02 5.72
CA LYS A 39 -8.81 0.99 4.62
C LYS A 39 -8.26 1.63 3.35
N PHE A 40 -8.60 1.06 2.20
CA PHE A 40 -8.42 1.72 0.92
C PHE A 40 -9.57 2.70 0.67
N ASP A 41 -9.35 3.98 0.94
CA ASP A 41 -10.26 5.04 0.54
C ASP A 41 -9.89 5.66 -0.81
N ARG A 42 -10.83 6.43 -1.39
CA ARG A 42 -10.65 7.05 -2.71
C ARG A 42 -9.49 8.05 -2.75
N PRO A 43 -9.34 9.00 -1.80
CA PRO A 43 -8.21 9.93 -1.77
C PRO A 43 -6.84 9.22 -1.67
N PHE A 44 -6.76 8.14 -0.91
CA PHE A 44 -5.53 7.36 -0.76
C PHE A 44 -5.19 6.62 -2.04
N MET A 45 -6.19 6.00 -2.68
CA MET A 45 -6.00 5.33 -3.98
C MET A 45 -5.60 6.28 -5.10
N ALA A 46 -6.17 7.49 -5.13
CA ALA A 46 -5.77 8.52 -6.09
C ALA A 46 -4.30 8.91 -5.90
N TRP A 47 -3.84 9.06 -4.64
CA TRP A 47 -2.44 9.36 -4.34
C TRP A 47 -1.49 8.22 -4.70
N ILE A 48 -1.85 6.96 -4.41
CA ILE A 48 -1.04 5.79 -4.78
C ILE A 48 -0.81 5.79 -6.30
N ARG A 49 -1.86 6.06 -7.07
CA ARG A 49 -1.88 5.99 -8.55
C ARG A 49 -1.54 7.30 -9.26
N ASN A 50 -0.99 8.31 -8.58
CA ASN A 50 -0.72 9.63 -9.17
C ASN A 50 0.49 9.67 -10.15
N GLY A 51 1.03 8.51 -10.54
CA GLY A 51 2.18 8.40 -11.46
C GLY A 51 3.55 8.70 -10.84
N GLN A 52 3.63 9.20 -9.61
CA GLN A 52 4.90 9.44 -8.94
C GLN A 52 5.54 8.12 -8.46
N PRO A 53 6.85 7.92 -8.64
CA PRO A 53 7.57 6.75 -8.13
C PRO A 53 7.40 6.61 -6.63
N LYS A 54 6.94 5.43 -6.19
CA LYS A 54 6.73 5.10 -4.77
C LYS A 54 6.97 3.62 -4.54
N THR A 55 7.27 3.29 -3.31
CA THR A 55 7.33 1.92 -2.78
C THR A 55 6.12 1.65 -1.90
N LEU A 56 5.84 0.38 -1.59
CA LEU A 56 4.83 0.04 -0.60
C LEU A 56 5.21 0.51 0.82
N GLY A 57 6.48 0.75 1.09
CA GLY A 57 6.94 1.46 2.30
C GLY A 57 6.42 2.89 2.37
N ASP A 58 6.42 3.62 1.24
CA ASP A 58 5.88 4.97 1.16
C ASP A 58 4.35 4.97 1.31
N VAL A 59 3.69 3.95 0.77
CA VAL A 59 2.24 3.75 0.93
C VAL A 59 1.87 3.55 2.40
N VAL A 60 2.63 2.75 3.15
CA VAL A 60 2.48 2.59 4.61
C VAL A 60 2.68 3.93 5.33
N GLN A 61 3.76 4.65 5.02
CA GLN A 61 4.07 5.93 5.67
C GLN A 61 2.97 6.97 5.42
N GLU A 62 2.48 7.06 4.18
CA GLU A 62 1.41 7.99 3.83
C GLU A 62 0.10 7.65 4.55
N TRP A 63 -0.22 6.36 4.70
CA TRP A 63 -1.37 5.96 5.50
C TRP A 63 -1.24 6.42 6.96
N GLN A 64 -0.09 6.16 7.59
CA GLN A 64 0.18 6.57 8.98
C GLN A 64 0.16 8.11 9.13
N ARG A 65 0.68 8.84 8.14
CA ARG A 65 0.65 10.31 8.13
C ARG A 65 -0.78 10.87 8.06
N ARG A 66 -1.68 10.19 7.34
CA ARG A 66 -3.10 10.57 7.23
C ARG A 66 -3.93 10.15 8.44
N ASN A 67 -3.48 9.13 9.18
CA ASN A 67 -4.22 8.54 10.30
C ASN A 67 -3.32 8.45 11.54
N PRO A 68 -2.91 9.60 12.13
CA PRO A 68 -1.96 9.63 13.24
C PRO A 68 -2.47 8.95 14.52
N GLU A 69 -3.80 8.86 14.69
CA GLU A 69 -4.43 8.17 15.82
C GLU A 69 -4.50 6.64 15.66
N ILE A 70 -4.33 6.13 14.44
CA ILE A 70 -4.29 4.69 14.16
C ILE A 70 -2.83 4.25 14.22
N ARG A 71 -2.28 4.22 15.43
CA ARG A 71 -1.02 3.52 15.70
C ARG A 71 -1.34 2.07 16.08
N PRO A 72 -0.63 1.07 15.51
CA PRO A 72 -0.66 -0.29 16.03
C PRO A 72 -0.11 -0.35 17.45
#